data_AF-I3YY99-F1
#
_entry.id   AF-I3YY99-F1
#
_cell.length_a   1.000
_cell.length_b   1.000
_cell.length_c   1.000
_cell.angle_alpha   90.00
_cell.angle_beta   90.00
_cell.angle_gamma   90.00
#
_symmetry.space_group_name_H-M   'P 1'
#
loop_
_entity.id
_entity.type
_entity.pdbx_description
1 polymer ?
#
loop_
_entity_poly.entity_id
_entity_poly.type
_entity_poly.pdbx_seq_one_letter_code
_entity_poly.pdbx_strand_id
1 'polypeptide(L)' 'MNNQVLGTVVGIIFVVLGLALLTRYKTLSTHKYFRILIVFVSILLICFGIFMGWESIEKIWIGEV' A
#
# COMPACT_ATOMS: atom_id res chain seq x y z
N MET A 1 -5.41 21.93 5.11
CA MET A 1 -5.77 20.50 5.22
C MET A 1 -4.63 19.82 5.94
N ASN A 2 -4.86 19.15 7.07
CA ASN A 2 -3.78 18.61 7.91
C ASN A 2 -3.02 17.51 7.15
N ASN A 3 -1.71 17.69 6.92
CA ASN A 3 -0.88 16.81 6.09
C ASN A 3 -0.86 15.35 6.62
N GLN A 4 -1.12 15.16 7.92
CA GLN A 4 -1.25 13.84 8.55
C GLN A 4 -2.42 13.03 7.99
N VAL A 5 -3.56 13.68 7.73
CA VAL A 5 -4.76 13.00 7.19
C VAL A 5 -4.53 12.54 5.76
N LEU A 6 -3.80 13.33 4.97
CA LEU A 6 -3.40 12.97 3.61
C LEU A 6 -2.52 11.72 3.57
N GLY A 7 -1.54 11.61 4.46
CA GLY A 7 -0.66 10.43 4.56
C GLY A 7 -1.43 9.14 4.86
N THR A 8 -2.35 9.19 5.82
CA THR A 8 -3.19 8.05 6.19
C THR A 8 -4.12 7.62 5.06
N VAL A 9 -4.78 8.57 4.40
CA VAL A 9 -5.69 8.27 3.27
C VAL A 9 -4.93 7.65 2.10
N VAL A 10 -3.75 8.19 1.76
CA VAL A 10 -2.91 7.63 0.69
C VAL A 10 -2.43 6.22 1.07
N GLY A 11 -2.00 5.98 2.31
CA GLY A 11 -1.61 4.65 2.78
C GLY A 11 -2.72 3.61 2.59
N ILE A 12 -3.95 3.94 2.99
CA ILE A 12 -5.12 3.06 2.83
C ILE A 12 -5.38 2.75 1.35
N ILE A 13 -5.34 3.75 0.47
CA ILE A 13 -5.53 3.57 -0.98
C ILE A 13 -4.50 2.58 -1.54
N PHE A 14 -3.23 2.72 -1.13
CA PHE A 14 -2.15 1.83 -1.56
C PHE A 14 -2.31 0.39 -1.08
N VAL A 15 -2.75 0.17 0.17
CA VAL A 15 -3.05 -1.17 0.69
C VAL A 15 -4.19 -1.82 -0.11
N VAL A 16 -5.28 -1.08 -0.35
CA VAL A 16 -6.43 -1.57 -1.10
C VAL A 16 -6.06 -1.90 -2.55
N LEU A 17 -5.25 -1.06 -3.21
CA LEU A 17 -4.73 -1.33 -4.55
C LEU A 17 -3.83 -2.57 -4.59
N GLY A 18 -2.93 -2.72 -3.62
CA GLY A 18 -2.06 -3.89 -3.49
C GLY A 18 -2.87 -5.19 -3.36
N LEU A 19 -3.90 -5.18 -2.50
CA LEU A 19 -4.83 -6.30 -2.33
C LEU A 19 -5.65 -6.57 -3.60
N ALA A 20 -6.17 -5.54 -4.26
CA ALA A 20 -6.95 -5.68 -5.48
C ALA A 20 -6.14 -6.31 -6.63
N LEU A 21 -4.88 -5.91 -6.78
CA LEU A 21 -3.93 -6.53 -7.71
C LEU A 21 -3.68 -8.01 -7.36
N LEU A 22 -3.57 -8.31 -6.07
CA LEU A 22 -3.36 -9.67 -5.57
C LEU A 22 -4.60 -10.56 -5.81
N THR A 23 -5.81 -10.01 -5.75
CA THR A 23 -7.05 -10.73 -6.09
C THR A 23 -7.17 -10.97 -7.60
N ARG A 24 -6.79 -9.99 -8.43
CA ARG A 24 -6.88 -10.09 -9.91
C ARG A 24 -5.64 -10.68 -10.60
N TYR A 25 -4.63 -11.11 -9.85
CA TYR A 25 -3.36 -11.62 -10.40
C TYR A 25 -3.55 -12.83 -11.34
N LYS A 26 -4.65 -13.60 -11.21
CA LYS A 26 -4.95 -14.72 -12.11
C LYS A 26 -5.51 -14.30 -13.46
N THR A 27 -6.20 -13.17 -13.52
CA THR A 27 -6.88 -12.65 -14.71
C THR A 27 -5.98 -11.72 -15.52
N LEU A 28 -5.01 -11.06 -14.88
CA LEU A 28 -4.19 -10.02 -15.53
C LEU A 28 -3.09 -10.56 -16.45
N SER A 29 -2.63 -11.80 -16.28
CA SER A 29 -1.55 -12.32 -17.13
C SER A 29 -1.54 -13.84 -17.24
N THR A 30 -1.40 -14.32 -18.47
CA THR A 30 -1.24 -15.75 -18.83
C THR A 30 0.19 -16.24 -18.57
N HIS A 31 1.19 -15.35 -18.51
CA HIS A 31 2.60 -15.72 -18.36
C HIS A 31 3.03 -15.78 -16.88
N LYS A 32 3.63 -16.90 -16.47
CA LYS A 32 4.11 -17.15 -15.09
C LYS A 32 5.02 -16.05 -14.55
N TYR A 33 5.89 -15.47 -15.39
CA TYR A 33 6.81 -14.40 -14.99
C TYR A 33 6.09 -13.12 -14.59
N PHE A 34 5.12 -12.67 -15.38
CA PHE A 34 4.33 -11.48 -15.07
C PHE A 34 3.49 -11.66 -13.81
N ARG A 35 3.00 -12.88 -13.58
CA ARG A 35 2.24 -13.21 -12.38
C ARG A 35 3.07 -13.06 -11.09
N ILE A 36 4.33 -13.51 -11.12
CA ILE A 36 5.27 -13.33 -10.01
C ILE A 36 5.59 -11.85 -9.80
N LEU A 37 5.80 -11.11 -10.89
CA LEU A 37 6.10 -9.68 -10.84
C LEU A 37 4.93 -8.89 -10.23
N ILE A 38 3.68 -9.21 -10.58
CA ILE A 38 2.47 -8.61 -9.98
C ILE A 38 2.41 -8.89 -8.48
N VAL A 39 2.66 -10.13 -8.05
CA VAL A 39 2.67 -10.48 -6.62
C VAL A 39 3.75 -9.70 -5.88
N PHE A 40 4.94 -9.58 -6.46
CA PHE A 40 6.04 -8.82 -5.87
C PHE A 40 5.71 -7.33 -5.71
N VAL A 41 5.11 -6.73 -6.75
CA VAL A 41 4.65 -5.34 -6.73
C VAL A 41 3.51 -5.16 -5.72
N SER A 42 2.55 -6.09 -5.64
CA SER A 42 1.48 -6.04 -4.63
C SER A 42 2.03 -6.06 -3.20
N ILE A 43 3.03 -6.89 -2.92
CA ILE A 43 3.67 -6.93 -1.59
C ILE A 43 4.36 -5.61 -1.29
N LEU A 44 5.11 -5.04 -2.24
CA LEU A 44 5.74 -3.74 -2.10
C LEU A 44 4.72 -2.62 -1.81
N LEU A 45 3.59 -2.61 -2.52
CA LEU A 45 2.50 -1.64 -2.32
C LEU A 45 1.87 -1.77 -0.93
N ILE A 46 1.67 -3.00 -0.45
CA ILE A 46 1.12 -3.25 0.90
C ILE A 46 2.12 -2.78 1.97
N CYS A 47 3.39 -3.14 1.85
CA CYS A 47 4.45 -2.68 2.76
C CYS A 47 4.55 -1.15 2.78
N PHE A 48 4.47 -0.52 1.60
CA PHE A 48 4.50 0.94 1.49
C PHE A 48 3.30 1.60 2.16
N GLY A 49 2.10 1.05 1.98
CA GLY A 49 0.89 1.54 2.64
C GLY A 49 0.94 1.41 4.17
N ILE A 50 1.46 0.29 4.68
CA ILE A 50 1.67 0.08 6.12
C ILE A 50 2.71 1.06 6.66
N PHE A 51 3.83 1.26 5.96
CA PHE A 51 4.88 2.19 6.38
C PHE A 51 4.36 3.62 6.49
N MET A 52 3.60 4.10 5.50
CA MET A 52 2.97 5.43 5.57
C MET A 52 1.94 5.54 6.69
N GLY A 53 1.18 4.48 6.95
CA GLY A 53 0.26 4.42 8.09
C GLY A 53 0.99 4.48 9.43
N TRP A 54 2.11 3.76 9.55
CA TRP A 54 2.95 3.73 10.74
C TRP A 54 3.60 5.09 11.01
N GLU A 55 4.21 5.72 10.00
CA GLU A 55 4.77 7.08 10.09
C GLU A 55 3.73 8.11 10.57
N SER A 56 2.49 7.97 10.11
CA SER A 56 1.38 8.84 10.52
C SER A 56 1.02 8.63 12.00
N ILE A 57 0.94 7.37 12.45
CA ILE A 57 0.70 7.03 13.86
C ILE A 57 1.86 7.47 14.74
N GLU A 58 3.10 7.30 14.28
CA GLU A 58 4.31 7.68 15.00
C GLU A 58 4.39 9.19 15.20
N LYS A 59 4.10 10.00 14.16
CA LYS A 59 4.01 11.46 14.29
C LYS A 59 2.94 11.91 15.28
N ILE A 60 1.78 11.25 15.29
CA ILE A 60 0.72 11.50 16.27
C ILE A 60 1.20 11.14 17.69
N TRP A 61 1.96 10.06 17.85
CA TRP A 61 2.43 9.58 19.14
C TRP A 61 3.59 10.40 19.72
N ILE A 62 4.49 10.89 18.87
CA ILE A 62 5.63 11.75 19.27
C ILE A 62 5.17 13.19 19.57
N GLY A 63 3.94 13.56 19.21
CA GLY A 63 3.38 14.87 19.52
C GLY A 63 3.90 16.02 18.64
N GLU A 64 4.53 15.69 17.50
CA GLU A 64 4.81 16.68 16.45
C GLU A 64 3.52 16.94 15.67
N VAL A 65 2.74 17.94 16.12
CA VAL A 65 1.63 18.55 15.37
C VAL A 65 2.06 19.91 14.86
#